data_AF-A0A8A1MA62-F1
#
_entry.id   AF-A0A8A1MA62-F1
#
_cell.length_a   1.000
_cell.length_b   1.000
_cell.length_c   1.000
_cell.angle_alpha   90.00
_cell.angle_beta   90.00
_cell.angle_gamma   90.00
#
_symmetry.space_group_name_H-M   'P 1'
#
loop_
_entity.id
_entity.type
_entity.pdbx_description
1 polymer ?
#
loop_
_entity_poly.entity_id
_entity_poly.type
_entity_poly.pdbx_seq_one_letter_code
_entity_poly.pdbx_strand_id
1 'polypeptide(L)'
;MQYLHLPNEIFLALGEILPLADLNSLLQTNRRLFSLLNADLYRYGASSALLWAAEYGDEDIARKALSAGASLRALGTDDKTALIIAYERGHVKVVELLLAQNNVDLNGVVNDWSAPDPKIAVSRLSWRTMSPLLFAAHKNHADVLKLLLDQPGVNPHFTDSGGWSVLHYATKNECEVILKLLLANDRIAATGVDGSSLVLFAFQMNWYSAMLSFLSTDRLEIDLHRHEEDDILLHSLRMGYSGIVKKLLVLPNFSAESEPLYQWTTQLAFAVVNGDKEAVSSLLTNSAVDPNSQEDFFGFSPLLLAVCMEKEAIVRLLLAVNNVNPNIPDRDGRSPLWVAAAFGNAELSRLLLGKDMIDVNQRDQHNWTPLTIASELGHVAVVKLLIERGDIEVDVACTSGWTPLGVAVGNQHSEIARLLLETNRVELNGEITGPPLWTAVRNNDLPMVELLLATEGVNPNGISNVLRIHPLSEAISQGNVDIVERLLRIEDVNVNYFDIGGYTPLESVMLQLSGDVKQRIVELLSTKGAVRGQELLSLNEQRGD
;
A
#
# COMPACT_ATOMS: atom_id res chain seq x y z
N MET A 1 49.70 22.39 -13.74
CA MET A 1 50.48 21.59 -14.71
C MET A 1 51.62 22.42 -15.33
N GLN A 2 52.67 22.80 -14.58
CA GLN A 2 53.85 23.48 -15.15
C GLN A 2 55.19 23.10 -14.49
N TYR A 3 55.23 21.98 -13.76
CA TYR A 3 56.45 21.49 -13.09
C TYR A 3 57.04 20.22 -13.72
N LEU A 4 56.51 19.75 -14.87
CA LEU A 4 56.90 18.47 -15.49
C LEU A 4 58.27 18.48 -16.21
N HIS A 5 58.94 19.64 -16.31
CA HIS A 5 60.18 19.82 -17.08
C HIS A 5 61.39 20.31 -16.28
N LEU A 6 61.30 20.42 -14.96
CA LEU A 6 62.49 20.77 -14.17
C LEU A 6 63.51 19.61 -14.20
N PRO A 7 64.82 19.91 -14.29
CA PRO A 7 65.90 18.93 -14.15
C PRO A 7 65.83 18.19 -12.81
N ASN A 8 66.30 16.93 -12.81
CA ASN A 8 66.26 16.07 -11.62
C ASN A 8 67.06 16.69 -10.45
N GLU A 9 68.10 17.45 -10.77
CA GLU A 9 69.01 18.12 -9.84
C GLU A 9 68.30 19.22 -9.04
N ILE A 10 67.34 19.94 -9.65
CA ILE A 10 66.56 20.96 -8.96
C ILE A 10 65.61 20.32 -7.95
N PHE A 11 65.02 19.18 -8.31
CA PHE A 11 64.18 18.46 -7.37
C PHE A 11 64.99 17.92 -6.20
N LEU A 12 66.16 17.35 -6.44
CA LEU A 12 67.06 16.89 -5.36
C LEU A 12 67.44 18.05 -4.43
N ALA A 13 67.76 19.23 -4.97
CA ALA A 13 68.03 20.42 -4.16
C ALA A 13 66.81 20.90 -3.36
N LEU A 14 65.60 20.80 -3.91
CA LEU A 14 64.36 21.09 -3.17
C LEU A 14 64.12 20.10 -2.04
N GLY A 15 64.47 18.81 -2.24
CA GLY A 15 64.46 17.78 -1.20
C GLY A 15 65.39 18.07 -0.03
N GLU A 16 66.44 18.86 -0.24
CA GLU A 16 67.39 19.23 0.82
C GLU A 16 66.96 20.45 1.64
N ILE A 17 66.07 21.29 1.09
CA ILE A 17 65.76 22.61 1.66
C ILE A 17 64.33 22.67 2.23
N LEU A 18 63.41 21.88 1.70
CA LEU A 18 62.00 21.96 2.09
C LEU A 18 61.72 21.26 3.43
N PRO A 19 60.85 21.83 4.29
CA PRO A 19 60.26 21.12 5.42
C PRO A 19 59.52 19.86 4.96
N LEU A 20 59.44 18.83 5.81
CA LEU A 20 58.79 17.56 5.49
C LEU A 20 57.34 17.75 4.99
N ALA A 21 56.58 18.70 5.54
CA ALA A 21 55.21 18.99 5.10
C ALA A 21 55.13 19.54 3.65
N ASP A 22 56.08 20.38 3.26
CA ASP A 22 56.15 20.96 1.91
C ASP A 22 56.72 19.96 0.91
N LEU A 23 57.72 19.17 1.32
CA LEU A 23 58.25 18.04 0.57
C LEU A 23 57.14 17.00 0.31
N ASN A 24 56.36 16.67 1.34
CA ASN A 24 55.20 15.79 1.22
C ASN A 24 54.19 16.35 0.23
N SER A 25 53.84 17.64 0.34
CA SER A 25 52.94 18.34 -0.59
C SER A 25 53.45 18.29 -2.04
N LEU A 26 54.76 18.43 -2.26
CA LEU A 26 55.39 18.32 -3.57
C LEU A 26 55.28 16.89 -4.14
N LEU A 27 55.54 15.88 -3.29
CA LEU A 27 55.53 14.47 -3.66
C LEU A 27 54.13 13.96 -4.04
N GLN A 28 53.05 14.54 -3.49
CA GLN A 28 51.67 14.18 -3.87
C GLN A 28 51.33 14.53 -5.33
N THR A 29 52.08 15.45 -5.93
CA THR A 29 51.73 16.02 -7.23
C THR A 29 52.28 15.22 -8.42
N ASN A 30 53.29 14.36 -8.22
CA ASN A 30 53.97 13.70 -9.34
C ASN A 30 54.84 12.48 -8.97
N ARG A 31 54.58 11.33 -9.61
CA ARG A 31 55.31 10.05 -9.44
C ARG A 31 56.80 10.09 -9.85
N ARG A 32 57.21 11.00 -10.73
CA ARG A 32 58.62 11.18 -11.14
C ARG A 32 59.44 11.84 -10.04
N LEU A 33 58.89 12.85 -9.37
CA LEU A 33 59.53 13.52 -8.23
C LEU A 33 59.83 12.54 -7.11
N PHE A 34 58.85 11.68 -6.88
CA PHE A 34 58.96 10.60 -5.93
C PHE A 34 60.14 9.65 -6.19
N SER A 35 60.31 9.17 -7.42
CA SER A 35 61.43 8.27 -7.75
C SER A 35 62.81 8.89 -7.49
N LEU A 36 62.92 10.22 -7.57
CA LEU A 36 64.15 10.97 -7.40
C LEU A 36 64.43 11.30 -5.92
N LEU A 37 63.39 11.70 -5.17
CA LEU A 37 63.51 12.19 -3.80
C LEU A 37 63.30 11.09 -2.74
N ASN A 38 63.11 9.85 -3.16
CA ASN A 38 62.97 8.69 -2.27
C ASN A 38 64.15 8.59 -1.28
N ALA A 39 65.38 8.82 -1.73
CA ALA A 39 66.56 8.84 -0.86
C ALA A 39 66.49 9.97 0.20
N ASP A 40 65.86 11.11 -0.13
CA ASP A 40 65.73 12.25 0.77
C ASP A 40 64.73 11.96 1.90
N LEU A 41 63.70 11.14 1.67
CA LEU A 41 62.82 10.65 2.75
C LEU A 41 63.61 9.89 3.83
N TYR A 42 64.64 9.13 3.45
CA TYR A 42 65.53 8.44 4.40
C TYR A 42 66.45 9.41 5.16
N ARG A 43 66.75 10.61 4.62
CA ARG A 43 67.49 11.64 5.37
C ARG A 43 66.71 12.13 6.59
N TYR A 44 65.38 12.17 6.48
CA TYR A 44 64.47 12.44 7.60
C TYR A 44 64.16 11.18 8.45
N GLY A 45 64.83 10.06 8.16
CA GLY A 45 64.72 8.79 8.88
C GLY A 45 63.81 7.76 8.20
N ALA A 46 64.13 6.47 8.37
CA ALA A 46 63.34 5.36 7.84
C ALA A 46 61.86 5.40 8.30
N SER A 47 61.60 5.95 9.49
CA SER A 47 60.27 6.23 10.01
C SER A 47 59.45 7.20 9.15
N SER A 48 60.08 8.27 8.64
CA SER A 48 59.43 9.28 7.78
C SER A 48 59.11 8.69 6.41
N ALA A 49 60.03 7.88 5.86
CA ALA A 49 59.79 7.13 4.62
C ALA A 49 58.62 6.14 4.77
N LEU A 50 58.49 5.48 5.93
CA LEU A 50 57.40 4.55 6.20
C LEU A 50 56.03 5.26 6.31
N LEU A 51 55.98 6.40 7.01
CA LEU A 51 54.77 7.23 7.11
C LEU A 51 54.30 7.72 5.73
N TRP A 52 55.24 8.14 4.88
CA TRP A 52 54.95 8.52 3.51
C TRP A 52 54.43 7.34 2.68
N ALA A 53 55.10 6.19 2.76
CA ALA A 53 54.68 5.00 2.03
C ALA A 53 53.26 4.56 2.41
N ALA A 54 52.90 4.71 3.68
CA ALA A 54 51.55 4.49 4.16
C ALA A 54 50.52 5.52 3.68
N GLU A 55 50.91 6.76 3.41
CA GLU A 55 49.99 7.79 2.88
C GLU A 55 49.65 7.55 1.40
N TYR A 56 50.63 7.13 0.60
CA TYR A 56 50.46 6.98 -0.86
C TYR A 56 50.38 5.54 -1.35
N GLY A 57 50.53 4.55 -0.47
CA GLY A 57 50.38 3.14 -0.82
C GLY A 57 51.59 2.56 -1.55
N ASP A 58 52.78 3.07 -1.30
CA ASP A 58 54.00 2.61 -1.98
C ASP A 58 54.63 1.40 -1.28
N GLU A 59 54.42 0.23 -1.87
CA GLU A 59 54.89 -1.05 -1.34
C GLU A 59 56.41 -1.16 -1.28
N ASP A 60 57.11 -0.61 -2.27
CA ASP A 60 58.56 -0.73 -2.41
C ASP A 60 59.28 0.09 -1.34
N ILE A 61 58.80 1.32 -1.08
CA ILE A 61 59.31 2.12 0.03
C ILE A 61 58.94 1.50 1.36
N ALA A 62 57.70 1.06 1.55
CA ALA A 62 57.30 0.44 2.81
C ALA A 62 58.25 -0.72 3.15
N ARG A 63 58.55 -1.59 2.17
CA ARG A 63 59.49 -2.70 2.34
C ARG A 63 60.91 -2.24 2.67
N LYS A 64 61.44 -1.25 1.93
CA LYS A 64 62.79 -0.72 2.16
C LYS A 64 62.89 -0.04 3.53
N ALA A 65 61.88 0.72 3.94
CA ALA A 65 61.84 1.44 5.21
C ALA A 65 61.80 0.45 6.38
N LEU A 66 60.95 -0.58 6.29
CA LEU A 66 60.91 -1.67 7.28
C LEU A 66 62.26 -2.41 7.36
N SER A 67 62.89 -2.73 6.22
CA SER A 67 64.21 -3.37 6.20
C SER A 67 65.32 -2.49 6.82
N ALA A 68 65.17 -1.17 6.76
CA ALA A 68 66.06 -0.20 7.38
C ALA A 68 65.76 0.03 8.88
N GLY A 69 64.84 -0.73 9.47
CA GLY A 69 64.50 -0.64 10.89
C GLY A 69 63.58 0.53 11.24
N ALA A 70 62.75 0.99 10.29
CA ALA A 70 61.73 2.00 10.56
C ALA A 70 60.86 1.61 11.76
N SER A 71 60.64 2.55 12.66
CA SER A 71 59.77 2.33 13.82
C SER A 71 58.31 2.32 13.37
N LEU A 72 57.59 1.24 13.68
CA LEU A 72 56.13 1.17 13.52
C LEU A 72 55.38 2.18 14.41
N ARG A 73 56.07 2.71 15.43
CA ARG A 73 55.52 3.68 16.40
C ARG A 73 55.81 5.14 16.03
N ALA A 74 56.43 5.38 14.88
CA ALA A 74 56.65 6.74 14.41
C ALA A 74 55.32 7.44 14.16
N LEU A 75 55.21 8.69 14.60
CA LEU A 75 54.02 9.51 14.45
C LEU A 75 54.21 10.52 13.32
N GLY A 76 53.21 10.63 12.46
CA GLY A 76 53.09 11.69 11.46
C GLY A 76 52.67 13.02 12.08
N THR A 77 52.45 14.02 11.23
CA THR A 77 52.08 15.39 11.65
C THR A 77 50.69 15.49 12.28
N ASP A 78 49.88 14.44 12.18
CA ASP A 78 48.52 14.32 12.72
C ASP A 78 48.43 13.26 13.84
N ASP A 79 49.57 12.90 14.45
CA ASP A 79 49.72 11.88 15.48
C ASP A 79 49.28 10.47 15.03
N LYS A 80 49.28 10.18 13.73
CA LYS A 80 48.96 8.84 13.20
C LYS A 80 50.21 8.04 12.92
N THR A 81 50.16 6.74 13.20
CA THR A 81 51.21 5.80 12.79
C THR A 81 51.02 5.42 11.33
N ALA A 82 52.07 4.85 10.72
CA ALA A 82 52.01 4.36 9.35
C ALA A 82 50.86 3.36 9.13
N LEU A 83 50.52 2.52 10.11
CA LEU A 83 49.41 1.60 9.92
C LEU A 83 48.05 2.30 9.87
N ILE A 84 47.82 3.31 10.72
CA ILE A 84 46.57 4.09 10.71
C ILE A 84 46.39 4.78 9.37
N ILE A 85 47.46 5.40 8.89
CA ILE A 85 47.46 6.09 7.61
C ILE A 85 47.15 5.09 6.48
N ALA A 86 47.84 3.95 6.45
CA ALA A 86 47.59 2.91 5.44
C ALA A 86 46.15 2.38 5.50
N TYR A 87 45.57 2.26 6.71
CA TYR A 87 44.16 1.91 6.88
C TYR A 87 43.21 2.99 6.40
N GLU A 88 43.44 4.27 6.70
CA GLU A 88 42.57 5.36 6.23
C GLU A 88 42.52 5.42 4.71
N ARG A 89 43.67 5.17 4.09
CA ARG A 89 43.84 5.24 2.65
C ARG A 89 43.48 3.95 1.91
N GLY A 90 43.27 2.84 2.62
CA GLY A 90 42.88 1.56 2.03
C GLY A 90 44.01 0.83 1.32
N HIS A 91 45.27 1.09 1.66
CA HIS A 91 46.44 0.54 0.97
C HIS A 91 46.75 -0.88 1.45
N VAL A 92 45.99 -1.85 0.95
CA VAL A 92 46.00 -3.27 1.35
C VAL A 92 47.42 -3.85 1.45
N LYS A 93 48.27 -3.57 0.46
CA LYS A 93 49.62 -4.14 0.38
C LYS A 93 50.60 -3.53 1.38
N VAL A 94 50.46 -2.24 1.66
CA VAL A 94 51.24 -1.59 2.73
C VAL A 94 50.76 -2.07 4.10
N VAL A 95 49.45 -2.25 4.29
CA VAL A 95 48.88 -2.90 5.49
C VAL A 95 49.47 -4.30 5.66
N GLU A 96 49.46 -5.14 4.62
CA GLU A 96 50.03 -6.49 4.65
C GLU A 96 51.50 -6.51 5.12
N LEU A 97 52.33 -5.60 4.60
CA LEU A 97 53.74 -5.46 4.98
C LEU A 97 53.93 -5.04 6.44
N LEU A 98 53.08 -4.12 6.91
CA LEU A 98 53.12 -3.63 8.28
C LEU A 98 52.67 -4.72 9.27
N LEU A 99 51.60 -5.46 8.96
CA LEU A 99 51.07 -6.53 9.81
C LEU A 99 52.02 -7.75 9.91
N ALA A 100 52.86 -7.99 8.89
CA ALA A 100 53.84 -9.07 8.91
C ALA A 100 54.98 -8.89 9.93
N GLN A 101 55.05 -7.75 10.62
CA GLN A 101 56.08 -7.48 11.63
C GLN A 101 55.69 -8.05 13.01
N ASN A 102 56.64 -8.70 13.71
CA ASN A 102 56.44 -9.49 14.95
C ASN A 102 55.92 -8.73 16.20
N ASN A 103 55.43 -7.50 16.08
CA ASN A 103 55.08 -6.65 17.23
C ASN A 103 53.75 -5.90 17.05
N VAL A 104 52.92 -6.33 16.10
CA VAL A 104 51.64 -5.71 15.78
C VAL A 104 50.53 -6.42 16.56
N ASP A 105 49.96 -5.71 17.54
CA ASP A 105 48.75 -6.16 18.23
C ASP A 105 47.52 -5.94 17.34
N LEU A 106 46.95 -7.02 16.82
CA LEU A 106 45.80 -6.98 15.91
C LEU A 106 44.47 -6.65 16.61
N ASN A 107 44.42 -6.74 17.94
CA ASN A 107 43.21 -6.59 18.75
C ASN A 107 43.27 -5.41 19.70
N GLY A 108 44.47 -4.87 19.93
CA GLY A 108 44.68 -3.66 20.67
C GLY A 108 43.95 -2.48 20.02
N VAL A 109 43.73 -1.46 20.83
CA VAL A 109 43.28 -0.18 20.30
C VAL A 109 44.34 0.29 19.32
N VAL A 110 43.93 0.78 18.15
CA VAL A 110 44.82 1.28 17.09
C VAL A 110 45.87 2.30 17.62
N ASN A 111 45.59 2.91 18.78
CA ASN A 111 46.46 3.82 19.53
C ASN A 111 47.38 3.21 20.59
N ASP A 112 47.29 1.93 20.98
CA ASP A 112 48.23 1.32 21.96
C ASP A 112 49.67 1.20 21.40
N TRP A 113 49.90 1.72 20.20
CA TRP A 113 51.23 1.94 19.63
C TRP A 113 51.78 3.35 19.85
N SER A 114 51.02 4.22 20.51
CA SER A 114 51.48 5.50 21.07
C SER A 114 51.62 5.38 22.60
N ALA A 115 52.68 5.95 23.18
CA ALA A 115 52.79 6.02 24.64
C ALA A 115 51.69 6.94 25.18
N PRO A 116 51.00 6.61 26.28
CA PRO A 116 49.92 7.44 26.81
C PRO A 116 50.51 8.75 27.34
N ASP A 117 50.16 9.90 26.76
CA ASP A 117 50.30 11.19 27.43
C ASP A 117 49.02 11.46 28.27
N PRO A 118 49.10 11.40 29.61
CA PRO A 118 47.95 11.62 30.48
C PRO A 118 47.42 13.06 30.46
N LYS A 119 48.09 14.01 29.79
CA LYS A 119 47.65 15.42 29.70
C LYS A 119 46.73 15.72 28.51
N ILE A 120 46.66 14.85 27.49
CA ILE A 120 45.73 15.00 26.36
C ILE A 120 44.48 14.13 26.62
N ALA A 121 43.88 14.34 27.79
CA ALA A 121 42.63 13.71 28.19
C ALA A 121 41.48 14.71 28.04
N VAL A 122 41.28 15.27 26.84
CA VAL A 122 40.08 16.08 26.57
C VAL A 122 39.61 15.84 25.13
N SER A 123 38.42 15.26 25.03
CA SER A 123 37.74 14.73 23.84
C SER A 123 38.38 13.45 23.25
N ARG A 124 37.85 12.29 23.64
CA ARG A 124 38.15 11.01 22.98
C ARG A 124 37.63 11.10 21.55
N LEU A 125 38.51 11.37 20.57
CA LEU A 125 38.19 11.15 19.16
C LEU A 125 37.81 9.67 18.98
N SER A 126 36.65 9.38 18.39
CA SER A 126 36.07 8.03 18.35
C SER A 126 36.99 6.97 17.74
N TRP A 127 37.86 7.34 16.79
CA TRP A 127 38.80 6.42 16.17
C TRP A 127 39.91 5.92 17.09
N ARG A 128 40.20 6.64 18.19
CA ARG A 128 41.25 6.31 19.15
C ARG A 128 40.89 5.16 20.09
N THR A 129 39.69 4.57 19.98
CA THR A 129 39.23 3.41 20.77
C THR A 129 38.88 2.20 19.88
N MET A 130 39.14 2.30 18.58
CA MET A 130 38.83 1.26 17.59
C MET A 130 39.99 0.28 17.47
N SER A 131 39.69 -1.00 17.24
CA SER A 131 40.68 -1.98 16.77
C SER A 131 40.93 -1.82 15.26
N PRO A 132 42.02 -2.39 14.71
CA PRO A 132 42.29 -2.41 13.27
C PRO A 132 41.10 -2.88 12.43
N LEU A 133 40.39 -3.91 12.92
CA LEU A 133 39.22 -4.47 12.25
C LEU A 133 38.03 -3.50 12.25
N LEU A 134 37.72 -2.87 13.39
CA LEU A 134 36.69 -1.85 13.48
C LEU A 134 36.98 -0.67 12.55
N PHE A 135 38.25 -0.26 12.51
CA PHE A 135 38.69 0.87 11.69
C PHE A 135 38.52 0.57 10.19
N ALA A 136 38.89 -0.63 9.74
CA ALA A 136 38.70 -1.05 8.36
C ALA A 136 37.22 -1.03 7.94
N ALA A 137 36.30 -1.48 8.82
CA ALA A 137 34.86 -1.36 8.59
C ALA A 137 34.38 0.10 8.59
N HIS A 138 34.87 0.92 9.52
CA HIS A 138 34.51 2.33 9.61
C HIS A 138 34.98 3.16 8.42
N LYS A 139 36.11 2.80 7.80
CA LYS A 139 36.62 3.45 6.59
C LYS A 139 36.16 2.80 5.29
N ASN A 140 35.32 1.75 5.39
CA ASN A 140 34.75 1.06 4.25
C ASN A 140 35.78 0.36 3.33
N HIS A 141 36.82 -0.24 3.91
CA HIS A 141 37.87 -0.93 3.15
C HIS A 141 37.70 -2.45 3.21
N ALA A 142 36.89 -3.00 2.29
CA ALA A 142 36.54 -4.42 2.28
C ALA A 142 37.75 -5.37 2.14
N ASP A 143 38.73 -5.01 1.30
CA ASP A 143 39.91 -5.85 1.07
C ASP A 143 40.85 -5.89 2.29
N VAL A 144 41.01 -4.74 2.96
CA VAL A 144 41.75 -4.63 4.22
C VAL A 144 41.05 -5.44 5.32
N LEU A 145 39.73 -5.31 5.41
CA LEU A 145 38.93 -6.05 6.37
C LEU A 145 39.02 -7.56 6.16
N LYS A 146 38.96 -8.02 4.90
CA LYS A 146 39.16 -9.42 4.55
C LYS A 146 40.55 -9.90 4.94
N LEU A 147 41.60 -9.14 4.60
CA LEU A 147 42.98 -9.46 4.96
C LEU A 147 43.17 -9.60 6.47
N LEU A 148 42.49 -8.77 7.26
CA LEU A 148 42.50 -8.85 8.72
C LEU A 148 41.76 -10.08 9.24
N LEU A 149 40.58 -10.40 8.71
CA LEU A 149 39.83 -11.58 9.13
C LEU A 149 40.57 -12.90 8.86
N ASP A 150 41.42 -12.92 7.83
CA ASP A 150 42.27 -14.05 7.47
C ASP A 150 43.49 -14.23 8.42
N GLN A 151 43.83 -13.22 9.24
CA GLN A 151 44.96 -13.32 10.17
C GLN A 151 44.63 -14.18 11.41
N PRO A 152 45.53 -15.08 11.83
CA PRO A 152 45.36 -15.83 13.06
C PRO A 152 45.44 -14.88 14.27
N GLY A 153 44.49 -15.01 15.20
CA GLY A 153 44.48 -14.24 16.44
C GLY A 153 43.67 -12.94 16.41
N VAL A 154 43.18 -12.47 15.25
CA VAL A 154 42.23 -11.32 15.20
C VAL A 154 40.95 -11.67 15.96
N ASN A 155 40.50 -10.79 16.84
CA ASN A 155 39.26 -10.90 17.59
C ASN A 155 38.14 -10.14 16.85
N PRO A 156 37.26 -10.84 16.13
CA PRO A 156 36.15 -10.22 15.42
C PRO A 156 35.08 -9.59 16.33
N HIS A 157 35.04 -9.95 17.61
CA HIS A 157 34.04 -9.49 18.57
C HIS A 157 34.45 -8.22 19.32
N PHE A 158 35.61 -7.65 19.00
CA PHE A 158 36.06 -6.43 19.65
C PHE A 158 35.04 -5.30 19.41
N THR A 159 34.66 -4.61 20.48
CA THR A 159 33.79 -3.43 20.44
C THR A 159 34.57 -2.19 20.86
N ASP A 160 34.22 -1.04 20.30
CA ASP A 160 34.80 0.23 20.74
C ASP A 160 34.28 0.63 22.15
N SER A 161 34.71 1.80 22.62
CA SER A 161 34.25 2.35 23.91
C SER A 161 32.74 2.64 23.99
N GLY A 162 32.05 2.69 22.86
CA GLY A 162 30.60 2.85 22.75
C GLY A 162 29.85 1.53 22.58
N GLY A 163 30.54 0.38 22.62
CA GLY A 163 29.94 -0.94 22.42
C GLY A 163 29.72 -1.30 20.95
N TRP A 164 30.23 -0.53 19.99
CA TRP A 164 29.99 -0.77 18.58
C TRP A 164 30.93 -1.84 18.03
N SER A 165 30.34 -2.91 17.49
CA SER A 165 31.05 -3.97 16.78
C SER A 165 31.30 -3.62 15.32
N VAL A 166 32.06 -4.49 14.63
CA VAL A 166 32.36 -4.36 13.20
C VAL A 166 31.09 -4.33 12.34
N LEU A 167 30.05 -5.08 12.73
CA LEU A 167 28.75 -5.09 12.07
C LEU A 167 28.00 -3.76 12.22
N HIS A 168 28.11 -3.06 13.34
CA HIS A 168 27.50 -1.73 13.51
C HIS A 168 28.12 -0.71 12.55
N TYR A 169 29.45 -0.70 12.41
CA TYR A 169 30.11 0.21 11.46
C TYR A 169 29.81 -0.14 10.01
N ALA A 170 29.78 -1.44 9.66
CA ALA A 170 29.34 -1.87 8.33
C ALA A 170 27.90 -1.39 8.05
N THR A 171 27.04 -1.44 9.06
CA THR A 171 25.64 -0.99 9.00
C THR A 171 25.53 0.52 8.80
N LYS A 172 26.23 1.29 9.63
CA LYS A 172 26.21 2.74 9.58
C LYS A 172 26.75 3.32 8.27
N ASN A 173 27.74 2.66 7.68
CA ASN A 173 28.41 3.14 6.47
C ASN A 173 27.76 2.63 5.17
N GLU A 174 26.64 1.92 5.27
CA GLU A 174 25.88 1.42 4.14
C GLU A 174 26.69 0.50 3.20
N CYS A 175 27.69 -0.23 3.73
CA CYS A 175 28.51 -1.11 2.90
C CYS A 175 28.03 -2.56 2.89
N GLU A 176 27.26 -2.88 1.85
CA GLU A 176 26.73 -4.23 1.64
C GLU A 176 27.84 -5.28 1.44
N VAL A 177 28.95 -4.92 0.80
CA VAL A 177 30.07 -5.84 0.55
C VAL A 177 30.72 -6.27 1.87
N ILE A 178 31.03 -5.31 2.74
CA ILE A 178 31.59 -5.59 4.07
C ILE A 178 30.58 -6.37 4.89
N LEU A 179 29.31 -5.97 4.89
CA LEU A 179 28.27 -6.66 5.64
C LEU A 179 28.18 -8.15 5.25
N LYS A 180 28.11 -8.45 3.95
CA LYS A 180 28.05 -9.84 3.46
C LYS A 180 29.31 -10.63 3.81
N LEU A 181 30.49 -10.03 3.69
CA LEU A 181 31.75 -10.66 4.09
C LEU A 181 31.75 -11.02 5.59
N LEU A 182 31.24 -10.11 6.43
CA LEU A 182 31.17 -10.32 7.88
C LEU A 182 30.15 -11.39 8.25
N LEU A 183 28.95 -11.39 7.65
CA LEU A 183 27.91 -12.39 7.92
C LEU A 183 28.28 -13.80 7.44
N ALA A 184 29.05 -13.90 6.35
CA ALA A 184 29.60 -15.16 5.88
C ALA A 184 30.73 -15.72 6.78
N ASN A 185 31.29 -14.91 7.68
CA ASN A 185 32.38 -15.31 8.53
C ASN A 185 31.88 -15.99 9.82
N ASP A 186 32.21 -17.27 9.99
CA ASP A 186 31.79 -18.10 11.12
C ASP A 186 32.22 -17.53 12.47
N ARG A 187 33.34 -16.78 12.50
CA ARG A 187 33.90 -16.21 13.73
C ARG A 187 33.17 -14.94 14.17
N ILE A 188 32.31 -14.34 13.34
CA ILE A 188 31.61 -13.09 13.67
C ILE A 188 30.18 -13.36 14.12
N ALA A 189 29.47 -14.19 13.36
CA ALA A 189 28.02 -14.35 13.50
C ALA A 189 27.58 -15.20 14.71
N ALA A 190 28.45 -16.05 15.27
CA ALA A 190 28.03 -17.09 16.22
C ALA A 190 28.09 -16.71 17.72
N THR A 191 28.73 -15.60 18.11
CA THR A 191 29.17 -15.45 19.52
C THR A 191 29.20 -14.03 20.09
N GLY A 192 28.95 -12.97 19.31
CA GLY A 192 29.36 -11.62 19.71
C GLY A 192 28.30 -10.55 19.94
N VAL A 193 27.14 -10.63 19.27
CA VAL A 193 26.18 -9.53 19.25
C VAL A 193 24.77 -10.10 19.25
N ASP A 194 23.92 -9.60 20.13
CA ASP A 194 22.49 -9.86 20.10
C ASP A 194 21.92 -9.42 18.74
N GLY A 195 21.35 -10.36 17.98
CA GLY A 195 20.81 -10.10 16.65
C GLY A 195 19.69 -9.07 16.67
N SER A 196 18.92 -9.00 17.76
CA SER A 196 17.86 -8.00 17.97
C SER A 196 18.42 -6.58 17.90
N SER A 197 19.53 -6.33 18.62
CA SER A 197 20.19 -5.03 18.70
C SER A 197 20.71 -4.57 17.33
N LEU A 198 21.20 -5.49 16.49
CA LEU A 198 21.65 -5.17 15.14
C LEU A 198 20.50 -4.85 14.19
N VAL A 199 19.40 -5.60 14.27
CA VAL A 199 18.18 -5.32 13.49
C VAL A 199 17.61 -3.95 13.87
N LEU A 200 17.52 -3.65 15.17
CA LEU A 200 17.09 -2.35 15.69
C LEU A 200 18.02 -1.21 15.28
N PHE A 201 19.33 -1.43 15.33
CA PHE A 201 20.29 -0.44 14.88
C PHE A 201 20.14 -0.14 13.38
N ALA A 202 20.00 -1.17 12.54
CA ALA A 202 19.76 -1.00 11.11
C ALA A 202 18.42 -0.30 10.83
N PHE A 203 17.39 -0.60 11.64
CA PHE A 203 16.10 0.09 11.60
C PHE A 203 16.24 1.59 11.91
N GLN A 204 16.92 1.94 13.01
CA GLN A 204 17.18 3.33 13.40
C GLN A 204 18.00 4.10 12.35
N MET A 205 18.91 3.42 11.66
CA MET A 205 19.72 3.99 10.58
C MET A 205 19.00 4.01 9.22
N ASN A 206 17.76 3.50 9.12
CA ASN A 206 17.01 3.34 7.88
C ASN A 206 17.73 2.48 6.80
N TRP A 207 18.57 1.52 7.21
CA TRP A 207 19.32 0.67 6.28
C TRP A 207 18.68 -0.72 6.13
N TYR A 208 17.60 -0.76 5.33
CA TYR A 208 16.73 -1.94 5.17
C TYR A 208 17.42 -3.14 4.52
N SER A 209 18.43 -2.93 3.67
CA SER A 209 19.22 -4.02 3.10
C SER A 209 20.03 -4.77 4.18
N ALA A 210 20.52 -4.07 5.20
CA ALA A 210 21.12 -4.70 6.37
C ALA A 210 20.09 -5.45 7.18
N MET A 211 18.94 -4.84 7.48
CA MET A 211 17.87 -5.51 8.22
C MET A 211 17.50 -6.84 7.55
N LEU A 212 17.29 -6.82 6.24
CA LEU A 212 16.96 -8.03 5.48
C LEU A 212 18.12 -9.06 5.52
N SER A 213 19.37 -8.61 5.45
CA SER A 213 20.54 -9.48 5.56
C SER A 213 20.63 -10.13 6.93
N PHE A 214 20.38 -9.39 8.01
CA PHE A 214 20.35 -9.90 9.37
C PHE A 214 19.23 -10.91 9.57
N LEU A 215 17.98 -10.54 9.23
CA LEU A 215 16.80 -11.42 9.32
C LEU A 215 16.89 -12.66 8.44
N SER A 216 17.75 -12.65 7.41
CA SER A 216 17.97 -13.79 6.52
C SER A 216 19.16 -14.67 6.94
N THR A 217 19.89 -14.30 8.00
CA THR A 217 21.09 -15.02 8.44
C THR A 217 20.73 -15.98 9.57
N ASP A 218 20.71 -17.29 9.29
CA ASP A 218 20.40 -18.35 10.27
C ASP A 218 21.40 -18.45 11.44
N ARG A 219 22.52 -17.73 11.36
CA ARG A 219 23.58 -17.73 12.37
C ARG A 219 23.34 -16.73 13.49
N LEU A 220 22.46 -15.75 13.29
CA LEU A 220 22.12 -14.76 14.30
C LEU A 220 20.87 -15.24 15.05
N GLU A 221 20.98 -15.34 16.37
CA GLU A 221 19.81 -15.48 17.22
C GLU A 221 19.10 -14.11 17.28
N ILE A 222 17.88 -14.05 16.74
CA ILE A 222 17.07 -12.84 16.68
C ILE A 222 15.86 -13.06 17.57
N ASP A 223 15.86 -12.39 18.72
CA ASP A 223 14.75 -12.37 19.67
C ASP A 223 14.30 -10.92 19.86
N LEU A 224 13.28 -10.51 19.10
CA LEU A 224 12.74 -9.16 19.16
C LEU A 224 11.66 -9.08 20.24
N HIS A 225 11.59 -7.96 20.96
CA HIS A 225 10.46 -7.72 21.85
C HIS A 225 9.21 -7.33 21.03
N ARG A 226 8.01 -7.67 21.53
CA ARG A 226 6.73 -7.40 20.82
C ARG A 226 6.62 -5.98 20.25
N HIS A 227 6.91 -4.95 21.05
CA HIS A 227 6.84 -3.56 20.59
C HIS A 227 7.83 -3.23 19.45
N GLU A 228 8.98 -3.89 19.44
CA GLU A 228 9.99 -3.72 18.39
C GLU A 228 9.57 -4.40 17.09
N GLU A 229 8.96 -5.59 17.20
CA GLU A 229 8.37 -6.30 16.06
C GLU A 229 7.30 -5.44 15.38
N ASP A 230 6.40 -4.85 16.18
CA ASP A 230 5.30 -4.00 15.70
C ASP A 230 5.83 -2.74 14.99
N ASP A 231 6.81 -2.04 15.59
CA ASP A 231 7.42 -0.83 15.01
C ASP A 231 8.11 -1.14 13.67
N ILE A 232 8.90 -2.21 13.63
CA ILE A 232 9.61 -2.62 12.41
C ILE A 232 8.59 -3.05 11.35
N LEU A 233 7.58 -3.84 11.72
CA LEU A 233 6.57 -4.34 10.81
C LEU A 233 5.76 -3.19 10.22
N LEU A 234 5.24 -2.29 11.07
CA LEU A 234 4.46 -1.13 10.65
C LEU A 234 5.24 -0.28 9.65
N HIS A 235 6.49 0.04 9.97
CA HIS A 235 7.33 0.83 9.09
C HIS A 235 7.65 0.11 7.79
N SER A 236 7.93 -1.19 7.85
CA SER A 236 8.17 -2.03 6.66
C SER A 236 6.94 -2.07 5.75
N LEU A 237 5.74 -2.22 6.30
CA LEU A 237 4.49 -2.16 5.55
C LEU A 237 4.26 -0.78 4.94
N ARG A 238 4.63 0.30 5.65
CA ARG A 238 4.45 1.69 5.19
C ARG A 238 5.38 2.05 4.04
N MET A 239 6.57 1.45 4.04
CA MET A 239 7.58 1.67 3.01
C MET A 239 7.52 0.63 1.88
N GLY A 240 6.67 -0.40 2.00
CA GLY A 240 6.52 -1.47 0.99
C GLY A 240 7.68 -2.49 0.98
N TYR A 241 8.32 -2.73 2.13
CA TYR A 241 9.42 -3.68 2.26
C TYR A 241 8.90 -5.10 2.54
N SER A 242 8.17 -5.67 1.57
CA SER A 242 7.59 -7.01 1.64
C SER A 242 8.58 -8.11 2.03
N GLY A 243 9.84 -8.00 1.61
CA GLY A 243 10.91 -8.94 1.96
C GLY A 243 11.21 -8.98 3.46
N ILE A 244 11.19 -7.82 4.13
CA ILE A 244 11.35 -7.72 5.59
C ILE A 244 10.12 -8.28 6.29
N VAL A 245 8.91 -7.88 5.85
CA VAL A 245 7.64 -8.41 6.38
C VAL A 245 7.66 -9.93 6.37
N LYS A 246 7.94 -10.55 5.20
CA LYS A 246 8.00 -12.01 5.06
C LYS A 246 8.98 -12.68 6.01
N LYS A 247 10.12 -12.03 6.30
CA LYS A 247 11.13 -12.57 7.21
C LYS A 247 10.74 -12.43 8.68
N LEU A 248 10.09 -11.33 9.06
CA LEU A 248 9.56 -11.16 10.42
C LEU A 248 8.49 -12.21 10.73
N LEU A 249 7.57 -12.46 9.80
CA LEU A 249 6.45 -13.40 9.99
C LEU A 249 6.86 -14.86 10.26
N VAL A 250 8.12 -15.23 9.99
CA VAL A 250 8.63 -16.59 10.21
C VAL A 250 9.59 -16.68 11.41
N LEU A 251 9.80 -15.60 12.15
CA LEU A 251 10.63 -15.64 13.36
C LEU A 251 9.94 -16.48 14.46
N PRO A 252 10.70 -17.21 15.29
CA PRO A 252 10.14 -18.19 16.24
C PRO A 252 9.15 -17.59 17.26
N ASN A 253 9.38 -16.34 17.66
CA ASN A 253 8.61 -15.64 18.68
C ASN A 253 7.67 -14.56 18.13
N PHE A 254 7.57 -14.43 16.81
CA PHE A 254 6.77 -13.38 16.19
C PHE A 254 5.29 -13.56 16.52
N SER A 255 4.69 -12.57 17.18
CA SER A 255 3.26 -12.55 17.44
C SER A 255 2.54 -11.77 16.33
N ALA A 256 1.86 -12.50 15.43
CA ALA A 256 1.01 -11.89 14.41
C ALA A 256 -0.39 -11.55 14.92
N GLU A 257 -0.61 -11.54 16.25
CA GLU A 257 -1.91 -11.22 16.81
C GLU A 257 -2.41 -9.89 16.24
N SER A 258 -3.68 -9.88 15.80
CA SER A 258 -4.36 -8.80 15.10
C SER A 258 -4.56 -7.53 15.95
N GLU A 259 -3.67 -7.23 16.91
CA GLU A 259 -3.71 -5.99 17.67
C GLU A 259 -3.55 -4.79 16.71
N PRO A 260 -4.32 -3.71 16.91
CA PRO A 260 -4.23 -2.53 16.04
C PRO A 260 -2.83 -1.91 16.09
N LEU A 261 -2.14 -1.83 14.95
CA LEU A 261 -0.81 -1.21 14.84
C LEU A 261 -0.85 0.32 15.05
N TYR A 262 -1.98 0.91 14.66
CA TYR A 262 -2.34 2.31 14.90
C TYR A 262 -3.79 2.30 15.37
N GLN A 263 -4.25 3.34 16.08
CA GLN A 263 -5.44 3.34 16.95
C GLN A 263 -6.74 2.69 16.40
N TRP A 264 -6.85 2.34 15.11
CA TRP A 264 -7.99 1.63 14.51
C TRP A 264 -7.69 0.66 13.33
N THR A 265 -6.42 0.34 12.98
CA THR A 265 -6.10 -0.43 11.73
C THR A 265 -5.20 -1.65 11.98
N THR A 266 -5.61 -2.82 11.46
CA THR A 266 -4.85 -4.09 11.57
C THR A 266 -3.70 -4.17 10.55
N GLN A 267 -2.73 -5.05 10.79
CA GLN A 267 -1.56 -5.27 9.91
C GLN A 267 -1.98 -5.57 8.47
N LEU A 268 -2.97 -6.45 8.31
CA LEU A 268 -3.50 -6.84 7.01
C LEU A 268 -4.25 -5.69 6.34
N ALA A 269 -5.10 -4.98 7.08
CA ALA A 269 -5.81 -3.82 6.54
C ALA A 269 -4.84 -2.74 6.06
N PHE A 270 -3.75 -2.48 6.80
CA PHE A 270 -2.71 -1.55 6.37
C PHE A 270 -2.02 -1.97 5.06
N ALA A 271 -1.67 -3.26 4.92
CA ALA A 271 -1.12 -3.80 3.67
C ALA A 271 -2.11 -3.63 2.50
N VAL A 272 -3.40 -3.82 2.76
CA VAL A 272 -4.48 -3.56 1.79
C VAL A 272 -4.51 -2.08 1.41
N VAL A 273 -4.44 -1.14 2.36
CA VAL A 273 -4.41 0.32 2.09
C VAL A 273 -3.21 0.71 1.23
N ASN A 274 -2.03 0.14 1.47
CA ASN A 274 -0.85 0.43 0.66
C ASN A 274 -0.86 -0.26 -0.71
N GLY A 275 -1.68 -1.30 -0.88
CA GLY A 275 -1.73 -2.05 -2.14
C GLY A 275 -0.60 -3.06 -2.30
N ASP A 276 0.08 -3.42 -1.20
CA ASP A 276 1.20 -4.34 -1.22
C ASP A 276 0.71 -5.79 -1.26
N LYS A 277 0.61 -6.31 -2.48
CA LYS A 277 0.18 -7.68 -2.77
C LYS A 277 1.07 -8.74 -2.10
N GLU A 278 2.37 -8.48 -2.02
CA GLU A 278 3.32 -9.46 -1.46
C GLU A 278 3.20 -9.50 0.06
N ALA A 279 3.06 -8.34 0.70
CA ALA A 279 2.77 -8.27 2.13
C ALA A 279 1.42 -8.91 2.47
N VAL A 280 0.35 -8.61 1.71
CA VAL A 280 -0.95 -9.27 1.86
C VAL A 280 -0.81 -10.80 1.76
N SER A 281 -0.15 -11.30 0.71
CA SER A 281 0.05 -12.74 0.55
C SER A 281 0.85 -13.35 1.69
N SER A 282 1.87 -12.65 2.21
CA SER A 282 2.70 -13.15 3.30
C SER A 282 1.92 -13.19 4.62
N LEU A 283 1.17 -12.13 4.93
CA LEU A 283 0.31 -12.05 6.11
C LEU A 283 -0.76 -13.13 6.11
N LEU A 284 -1.39 -13.40 4.96
CA LEU A 284 -2.42 -14.44 4.82
C LEU A 284 -1.90 -15.88 4.99
N THR A 285 -0.58 -16.11 4.85
CA THR A 285 0.01 -17.44 5.14
C THR A 285 0.25 -17.69 6.62
N ASN A 286 0.21 -16.64 7.46
CA ASN A 286 0.40 -16.76 8.89
C ASN A 286 -0.93 -17.04 9.58
N SER A 287 -1.02 -18.17 10.30
CA SER A 287 -2.25 -18.62 10.96
C SER A 287 -2.71 -17.73 12.12
N ALA A 288 -1.84 -16.87 12.65
CA ALA A 288 -2.19 -15.92 13.70
C ALA A 288 -2.87 -14.65 13.16
N VAL A 289 -2.76 -14.37 11.85
CA VAL A 289 -3.46 -13.25 11.22
C VAL A 289 -4.89 -13.66 10.92
N ASP A 290 -5.85 -12.99 11.55
CA ASP A 290 -7.27 -13.15 11.21
C ASP A 290 -7.61 -12.30 9.97
N PRO A 291 -7.92 -12.91 8.81
CA PRO A 291 -8.23 -12.16 7.60
C PRO A 291 -9.62 -11.53 7.62
N ASN A 292 -10.42 -11.82 8.65
CA ASN A 292 -11.78 -11.33 8.84
C ASN A 292 -11.89 -10.23 9.90
N SER A 293 -10.78 -9.85 10.54
CA SER A 293 -10.76 -8.84 11.60
C SER A 293 -11.33 -7.51 11.09
N GLN A 294 -12.30 -6.93 11.80
CA GLN A 294 -12.87 -5.64 11.42
C GLN A 294 -12.14 -4.49 12.11
N GLU A 295 -11.90 -3.41 11.37
CA GLU A 295 -11.35 -2.17 11.93
C GLU A 295 -12.31 -1.49 12.91
N ASP A 296 -11.76 -0.91 13.98
CA ASP A 296 -12.55 -0.34 15.08
C ASP A 296 -13.37 0.90 14.70
N PHE A 297 -12.99 1.67 13.68
CA PHE A 297 -13.68 2.94 13.38
C PHE A 297 -14.88 2.75 12.44
N PHE A 298 -14.68 2.07 11.31
CA PHE A 298 -15.72 1.87 10.28
C PHE A 298 -16.28 0.44 10.24
N GLY A 299 -15.67 -0.52 10.96
CA GLY A 299 -16.06 -1.93 10.87
C GLY A 299 -15.63 -2.60 9.55
N PHE A 300 -14.67 -2.04 8.83
CA PHE A 300 -14.23 -2.62 7.57
C PHE A 300 -13.39 -3.88 7.82
N SER A 301 -13.77 -4.99 7.17
CA SER A 301 -12.87 -6.13 7.00
C SER A 301 -11.82 -5.81 5.92
N PRO A 302 -10.67 -6.50 5.89
CA PRO A 302 -9.66 -6.34 4.84
C PRO A 302 -10.24 -6.52 3.42
N LEU A 303 -11.18 -7.45 3.25
CA LEU A 303 -11.87 -7.64 1.98
C LEU A 303 -12.76 -6.46 1.62
N LEU A 304 -13.58 -5.97 2.55
CA LEU A 304 -14.44 -4.81 2.31
C LEU A 304 -13.61 -3.58 1.97
N LEU A 305 -12.51 -3.35 2.70
CA LEU A 305 -11.57 -2.28 2.42
C LEU A 305 -10.95 -2.39 1.02
N ALA A 306 -10.54 -3.59 0.60
CA ALA A 306 -10.01 -3.83 -0.74
C ALA A 306 -11.05 -3.55 -1.85
N VAL A 307 -12.32 -3.87 -1.60
CA VAL A 307 -13.44 -3.55 -2.49
C VAL A 307 -13.72 -2.05 -2.54
N CYS A 308 -13.76 -1.38 -1.38
CA CYS A 308 -13.95 0.08 -1.28
C CYS A 308 -12.88 0.86 -2.05
N MET A 309 -11.64 0.35 -2.07
CA MET A 309 -10.50 0.93 -2.78
C MET A 309 -10.33 0.41 -4.22
N GLU A 310 -11.26 -0.41 -4.71
CA GLU A 310 -11.25 -1.03 -6.04
C GLU A 310 -9.96 -1.80 -6.39
N LYS A 311 -9.33 -2.43 -5.40
CA LYS A 311 -8.06 -3.16 -5.55
C LYS A 311 -8.28 -4.61 -5.98
N GLU A 312 -8.71 -4.79 -7.22
CA GLU A 312 -9.08 -6.11 -7.80
C GLU A 312 -8.04 -7.22 -7.52
N ALA A 313 -6.75 -6.94 -7.71
CA ALA A 313 -5.70 -7.94 -7.48
C ALA A 313 -5.63 -8.41 -6.01
N ILE A 314 -5.88 -7.52 -5.05
CA ILE A 314 -5.93 -7.86 -3.62
C ILE A 314 -7.23 -8.57 -3.27
N VAL A 315 -8.35 -8.16 -3.86
CA VAL A 315 -9.63 -8.89 -3.73
C VAL A 315 -9.47 -10.34 -4.19
N ARG A 316 -8.81 -10.59 -5.33
CA ARG A 316 -8.49 -11.94 -5.81
C ARG A 316 -7.63 -12.73 -4.81
N LEU A 317 -6.62 -12.09 -4.22
CA LEU A 317 -5.75 -12.73 -3.21
C LEU A 317 -6.53 -13.12 -1.95
N LEU A 318 -7.32 -12.18 -1.40
CA LEU A 318 -8.13 -12.43 -0.20
C LEU A 318 -9.16 -13.52 -0.46
N LEU A 319 -9.88 -13.43 -1.57
CA LEU A 319 -10.86 -14.43 -1.95
C LEU A 319 -10.22 -15.80 -2.27
N ALA A 320 -8.94 -15.89 -2.63
CA ALA A 320 -8.30 -17.19 -2.84
C ALA A 320 -8.11 -18.00 -1.54
N VAL A 321 -8.23 -17.37 -0.37
CA VAL A 321 -8.04 -18.02 0.94
C VAL A 321 -9.37 -18.55 1.48
N ASN A 322 -9.41 -19.82 1.88
CA ASN A 322 -10.65 -20.52 2.24
C ASN A 322 -11.35 -19.98 3.52
N ASN A 323 -10.61 -19.39 4.45
CA ASN A 323 -11.16 -18.88 5.71
C ASN A 323 -11.63 -17.41 5.61
N VAL A 324 -11.53 -16.76 4.45
CA VAL A 324 -12.05 -15.39 4.26
C VAL A 324 -13.56 -15.44 4.07
N ASN A 325 -14.28 -14.73 4.93
CA ASN A 325 -15.73 -14.59 4.85
C ASN A 325 -16.09 -13.42 3.91
N PRO A 326 -16.74 -13.68 2.76
CA PRO A 326 -17.06 -12.63 1.79
C PRO A 326 -18.23 -11.72 2.19
N ASN A 327 -18.89 -12.00 3.33
CA ASN A 327 -20.14 -11.36 3.74
C ASN A 327 -20.00 -10.43 4.96
N ILE A 328 -18.78 -10.15 5.43
CA ILE A 328 -18.60 -9.29 6.61
C ILE A 328 -18.95 -7.85 6.24
N PRO A 329 -20.03 -7.27 6.79
CA PRO A 329 -20.47 -5.93 6.44
C PRO A 329 -19.74 -4.87 7.26
N ASP A 330 -19.83 -3.61 6.84
CA ASP A 330 -19.47 -2.48 7.69
C ASP A 330 -20.53 -2.17 8.76
N ARG A 331 -20.32 -1.07 9.49
CA ARG A 331 -21.25 -0.58 10.53
C ARG A 331 -22.62 -0.17 10.03
N ASP A 332 -22.78 0.12 8.75
CA ASP A 332 -24.07 0.44 8.12
C ASP A 332 -24.76 -0.82 7.56
N GLY A 333 -24.16 -2.00 7.75
CA GLY A 333 -24.66 -3.28 7.22
C GLY A 333 -24.30 -3.51 5.76
N ARG A 334 -23.44 -2.69 5.15
CA ARG A 334 -23.09 -2.81 3.73
C ARG A 334 -22.04 -3.90 3.55
N SER A 335 -22.41 -4.96 2.83
CA SER A 335 -21.50 -6.07 2.50
C SER A 335 -20.51 -5.70 1.38
N PRO A 336 -19.43 -6.48 1.17
CA PRO A 336 -18.55 -6.30 0.02
C PRO A 336 -19.30 -6.34 -1.32
N LEU A 337 -20.30 -7.22 -1.47
CA LEU A 337 -21.10 -7.30 -2.68
C LEU A 337 -22.01 -6.07 -2.84
N TRP A 338 -22.58 -5.57 -1.74
CA TRP A 338 -23.37 -4.33 -1.74
C TRP A 338 -22.51 -3.15 -2.22
N VAL A 339 -21.29 -3.00 -1.72
CA VAL A 339 -20.38 -1.89 -2.12
C VAL A 339 -19.94 -2.03 -3.57
N ALA A 340 -19.56 -3.23 -4.01
CA ALA A 340 -19.21 -3.48 -5.41
C ALA A 340 -20.38 -3.15 -6.35
N ALA A 341 -21.61 -3.48 -5.93
CA ALA A 341 -22.83 -3.17 -6.66
C ALA A 341 -23.12 -1.66 -6.69
N ALA A 342 -22.94 -0.94 -5.59
CA ALA A 342 -23.12 0.51 -5.51
C ALA A 342 -22.13 1.27 -6.43
N PHE A 343 -20.89 0.81 -6.55
CA PHE A 343 -19.92 1.37 -7.48
C PHE A 343 -20.10 0.93 -8.93
N GLY A 344 -20.99 -0.01 -9.21
CA GLY A 344 -21.19 -0.55 -10.56
C GLY A 344 -20.02 -1.39 -11.06
N ASN A 345 -19.15 -1.85 -10.17
CA ASN A 345 -17.96 -2.60 -10.54
C ASN A 345 -18.33 -4.07 -10.81
N ALA A 346 -18.64 -4.35 -12.07
CA ALA A 346 -19.07 -5.68 -12.53
C ALA A 346 -18.00 -6.76 -12.34
N GLU A 347 -16.71 -6.42 -12.40
CA GLU A 347 -15.64 -7.41 -12.20
C GLU A 347 -15.56 -7.81 -10.72
N LEU A 348 -15.53 -6.85 -9.80
CA LEU A 348 -15.55 -7.15 -8.35
C LEU A 348 -16.81 -7.90 -7.96
N SER A 349 -17.96 -7.52 -8.51
CA SER A 349 -19.23 -8.22 -8.31
C SER A 349 -19.12 -9.68 -8.77
N ARG A 350 -18.55 -9.93 -9.96
CA ARG A 350 -18.33 -11.30 -10.46
C ARG A 350 -17.39 -12.11 -9.56
N LEU A 351 -16.32 -11.50 -9.06
CA LEU A 351 -15.38 -12.18 -8.15
C LEU A 351 -16.04 -12.60 -6.84
N LEU A 352 -16.84 -11.71 -6.25
CA LEU A 352 -17.59 -11.98 -5.02
C LEU A 352 -18.67 -13.04 -5.26
N LEU A 353 -19.43 -12.93 -6.35
CA LEU A 353 -20.48 -13.90 -6.73
C LEU A 353 -19.93 -15.29 -7.07
N GLY A 354 -18.63 -15.38 -7.40
CA GLY A 354 -17.93 -16.66 -7.61
C GLY A 354 -17.62 -17.43 -6.32
N LYS A 355 -18.02 -16.93 -5.15
CA LYS A 355 -17.83 -17.61 -3.87
C LYS A 355 -19.06 -18.39 -3.46
N ASP A 356 -18.88 -19.66 -3.09
CA ASP A 356 -19.98 -20.54 -2.74
C ASP A 356 -20.80 -20.06 -1.52
N MET A 357 -20.14 -19.41 -0.55
CA MET A 357 -20.79 -18.94 0.68
C MET A 357 -21.31 -17.50 0.58
N ILE A 358 -21.30 -16.86 -0.61
CA ILE A 358 -21.74 -15.47 -0.75
C ILE A 358 -23.24 -15.34 -0.45
N ASP A 359 -23.62 -14.37 0.39
CA ASP A 359 -25.01 -13.96 0.59
C ASP A 359 -25.34 -12.85 -0.41
N VAL A 360 -25.99 -13.23 -1.51
CA VAL A 360 -26.35 -12.30 -2.59
C VAL A 360 -27.45 -11.31 -2.20
N ASN A 361 -28.17 -11.57 -1.11
CA ASN A 361 -29.32 -10.78 -0.65
C ASN A 361 -29.04 -10.02 0.65
N GLN A 362 -27.79 -10.01 1.12
CA GLN A 362 -27.42 -9.36 2.38
C GLN A 362 -27.84 -7.89 2.38
N ARG A 363 -28.55 -7.49 3.44
CA ARG A 363 -29.20 -6.20 3.53
C ARG A 363 -28.40 -5.24 4.40
N ASP A 364 -28.37 -3.97 3.99
CA ASP A 364 -27.89 -2.88 4.84
C ASP A 364 -28.93 -2.50 5.93
N GLN A 365 -28.60 -1.53 6.79
CA GLN A 365 -29.49 -1.04 7.85
C GLN A 365 -30.82 -0.44 7.38
N HIS A 366 -30.95 -0.15 6.08
CA HIS A 366 -32.16 0.37 5.46
C HIS A 366 -32.89 -0.70 4.62
N ASN A 367 -32.54 -1.98 4.80
CA ASN A 367 -33.03 -3.11 4.02
C ASN A 367 -32.69 -3.05 2.53
N TRP A 368 -31.65 -2.32 2.12
CA TRP A 368 -31.20 -2.31 0.73
C TRP A 368 -30.36 -3.53 0.44
N THR A 369 -30.75 -4.26 -0.62
CA THR A 369 -29.95 -5.37 -1.16
C THR A 369 -28.95 -4.84 -2.19
N PRO A 370 -27.91 -5.64 -2.55
CA PRO A 370 -27.03 -5.31 -3.68
C PRO A 370 -27.80 -5.06 -4.98
N LEU A 371 -28.92 -5.77 -5.20
CA LEU A 371 -29.78 -5.57 -6.37
C LEU A 371 -30.49 -4.21 -6.30
N THR A 372 -31.07 -3.85 -5.15
CA THR A 372 -31.76 -2.56 -4.99
C THR A 372 -30.83 -1.38 -5.27
N ILE A 373 -29.61 -1.38 -4.70
CA ILE A 373 -28.65 -0.27 -4.91
C ILE A 373 -28.12 -0.23 -6.34
N ALA A 374 -27.85 -1.38 -6.97
CA ALA A 374 -27.45 -1.42 -8.38
C ALA A 374 -28.58 -0.91 -9.31
N SER A 375 -29.83 -1.25 -8.99
CA SER A 375 -31.02 -0.79 -9.73
C SER A 375 -31.28 0.70 -9.58
N GLU A 376 -31.09 1.28 -8.39
CA GLU A 376 -31.23 2.72 -8.17
C GLU A 376 -30.17 3.51 -8.96
N LEU A 377 -28.91 3.06 -8.92
CA LEU A 377 -27.77 3.77 -9.51
C LEU A 377 -27.58 3.49 -11.01
N GLY A 378 -28.37 2.60 -11.61
CA GLY A 378 -28.36 2.38 -13.07
C GLY A 378 -27.30 1.39 -13.56
N HIS A 379 -26.77 0.53 -12.68
CA HIS A 379 -25.67 -0.38 -12.99
C HIS A 379 -26.11 -1.67 -13.69
N VAL A 380 -26.50 -1.56 -14.96
CA VAL A 380 -27.04 -2.66 -15.79
C VAL A 380 -26.20 -3.93 -15.74
N ALA A 381 -24.87 -3.82 -15.85
CA ALA A 381 -23.99 -4.99 -15.88
C ALA A 381 -23.98 -5.77 -14.55
N VAL A 382 -24.05 -5.06 -13.42
CA VAL A 382 -24.16 -5.67 -12.09
C VAL A 382 -25.54 -6.31 -11.93
N VAL A 383 -26.61 -5.63 -12.34
CA VAL A 383 -27.98 -6.20 -12.28
C VAL A 383 -28.04 -7.52 -13.05
N LYS A 384 -27.48 -7.60 -14.26
CA LYS A 384 -27.42 -8.85 -15.04
C LYS A 384 -26.73 -9.98 -14.27
N LEU A 385 -25.58 -9.69 -13.65
CA LEU A 385 -24.86 -10.68 -12.83
C LEU A 385 -25.67 -11.14 -11.61
N LEU A 386 -26.40 -10.22 -10.97
CA LEU A 386 -27.19 -10.54 -9.77
C LEU A 386 -28.44 -11.36 -10.11
N ILE A 387 -29.17 -11.03 -11.19
CA ILE A 387 -30.40 -11.75 -11.56
C ILE A 387 -30.12 -13.16 -12.11
N GLU A 388 -28.91 -13.42 -12.62
CA GLU A 388 -28.47 -14.74 -13.07
C GLU A 388 -28.29 -15.75 -11.91
N ARG A 389 -28.24 -15.26 -10.66
CA ARG A 389 -28.16 -16.09 -9.46
C ARG A 389 -29.52 -16.71 -9.15
N GLY A 390 -29.57 -18.03 -8.99
CA GLY A 390 -30.83 -18.74 -8.70
C GLY A 390 -31.43 -18.43 -7.33
N ASP A 391 -30.62 -17.97 -6.38
CA ASP A 391 -30.96 -17.63 -4.99
C ASP A 391 -31.29 -16.14 -4.78
N ILE A 392 -31.27 -15.30 -5.83
CA ILE A 392 -31.56 -13.88 -5.72
C ILE A 392 -33.03 -13.61 -5.36
N GLU A 393 -33.28 -12.72 -4.40
CA GLU A 393 -34.59 -12.17 -4.06
C GLU A 393 -34.83 -10.88 -4.85
N VAL A 394 -35.57 -10.95 -5.95
CA VAL A 394 -35.71 -9.80 -6.88
C VAL A 394 -36.70 -8.73 -6.46
N ASP A 395 -37.51 -9.00 -5.44
CA ASP A 395 -38.66 -8.16 -5.06
C ASP A 395 -38.63 -7.73 -3.58
N VAL A 396 -37.42 -7.57 -3.03
CA VAL A 396 -37.23 -7.12 -1.66
C VAL A 396 -37.42 -5.61 -1.55
N ALA A 397 -38.40 -5.19 -0.76
CA ALA A 397 -38.60 -3.78 -0.45
C ALA A 397 -37.61 -3.28 0.63
N CYS A 398 -37.05 -2.10 0.42
CA CYS A 398 -36.29 -1.39 1.46
C CYS A 398 -37.24 -0.84 2.55
N THR A 399 -36.69 -0.26 3.62
CA THR A 399 -37.49 0.29 4.74
C THR A 399 -38.49 1.38 4.31
N SER A 400 -38.22 2.07 3.20
CA SER A 400 -39.13 3.06 2.61
C SER A 400 -40.16 2.46 1.64
N GLY A 401 -40.18 1.13 1.49
CA GLY A 401 -41.11 0.38 0.64
C GLY A 401 -40.66 0.20 -0.82
N TRP A 402 -39.50 0.72 -1.21
CA TRP A 402 -39.04 0.65 -2.61
C TRP A 402 -38.45 -0.72 -2.93
N THR A 403 -38.98 -1.37 -3.97
CA THR A 403 -38.41 -2.59 -4.57
C THR A 403 -37.35 -2.23 -5.62
N PRO A 404 -36.51 -3.19 -6.07
CA PRO A 404 -35.57 -2.96 -7.18
C PRO A 404 -36.25 -2.43 -8.45
N LEU A 405 -37.45 -2.92 -8.77
CA LEU A 405 -38.23 -2.40 -9.90
C LEU A 405 -38.69 -0.97 -9.63
N GLY A 406 -39.18 -0.69 -8.42
CA GLY A 406 -39.63 0.65 -8.02
C GLY A 406 -38.53 1.69 -8.15
N VAL A 407 -37.31 1.42 -7.66
CA VAL A 407 -36.18 2.36 -7.80
C VAL A 407 -35.69 2.49 -9.25
N ALA A 408 -35.72 1.40 -10.04
CA ALA A 408 -35.35 1.46 -11.46
C ALA A 408 -36.32 2.35 -12.25
N VAL A 409 -37.62 2.20 -12.02
CA VAL A 409 -38.66 3.01 -12.66
C VAL A 409 -38.60 4.47 -12.17
N GLY A 410 -38.46 4.68 -10.87
CA GLY A 410 -38.35 6.00 -10.26
C GLY A 410 -37.17 6.81 -10.82
N ASN A 411 -36.06 6.14 -11.13
CA ASN A 411 -34.85 6.74 -11.69
C ASN A 411 -34.73 6.58 -13.23
N GLN A 412 -35.79 6.13 -13.91
CA GLN A 412 -35.87 6.02 -15.39
C GLN A 412 -34.87 5.03 -16.03
N HIS A 413 -34.43 4.01 -15.29
CA HIS A 413 -33.52 2.97 -15.78
C HIS A 413 -34.27 1.87 -16.55
N SER A 414 -34.74 2.20 -17.76
CA SER A 414 -35.56 1.32 -18.62
C SER A 414 -34.99 -0.07 -18.87
N GLU A 415 -33.68 -0.20 -19.09
CA GLU A 415 -33.06 -1.52 -19.31
C GLU A 415 -33.07 -2.38 -18.05
N ILE A 416 -32.87 -1.78 -16.87
CA ILE A 416 -32.94 -2.50 -15.59
C ILE A 416 -34.38 -2.93 -15.31
N ALA A 417 -35.34 -2.05 -15.54
CA ALA A 417 -36.76 -2.40 -15.41
C ALA A 417 -37.11 -3.58 -16.32
N ARG A 418 -36.66 -3.57 -17.59
CA ARG A 418 -36.85 -4.69 -18.52
C ARG A 418 -36.30 -6.00 -17.97
N LEU A 419 -35.04 -5.99 -17.51
CA LEU A 419 -34.39 -7.18 -16.96
C LEU A 419 -35.13 -7.73 -15.73
N LEU A 420 -35.63 -6.85 -14.85
CA LEU A 420 -36.39 -7.25 -13.67
C LEU A 420 -37.76 -7.83 -14.04
N LEU A 421 -38.47 -7.23 -14.99
CA LEU A 421 -39.77 -7.72 -15.48
C LEU A 421 -39.62 -9.10 -16.15
N GLU A 422 -38.55 -9.32 -16.91
CA GLU A 422 -38.23 -10.61 -17.55
C GLU A 422 -38.05 -11.77 -16.54
N THR A 423 -37.80 -11.47 -15.26
CA THR A 423 -37.73 -12.51 -14.21
C THR A 423 -39.09 -13.11 -13.85
N ASN A 424 -40.20 -12.43 -14.14
CA ASN A 424 -41.57 -12.80 -13.74
C ASN A 424 -41.75 -13.07 -12.23
N ARG A 425 -40.90 -12.45 -11.40
CA ARG A 425 -40.86 -12.67 -9.93
C ARG A 425 -41.05 -11.37 -9.13
N VAL A 426 -41.45 -10.29 -9.79
CA VAL A 426 -41.60 -8.94 -9.21
C VAL A 426 -43.07 -8.57 -9.02
N GLU A 427 -43.40 -7.88 -7.92
CA GLU A 427 -44.72 -7.30 -7.71
C GLU A 427 -44.90 -6.07 -8.61
N LEU A 428 -45.93 -6.13 -9.46
CA LEU A 428 -46.18 -5.14 -10.51
C LEU A 428 -47.10 -4.00 -10.06
N ASN A 429 -47.83 -4.19 -8.96
CA ASN A 429 -48.90 -3.30 -8.51
C ASN A 429 -48.74 -2.87 -7.05
N GLY A 430 -47.52 -2.98 -6.51
CA GLY A 430 -47.21 -2.77 -5.10
C GLY A 430 -47.72 -1.45 -4.53
N GLU A 431 -48.19 -1.50 -3.28
CA GLU A 431 -48.94 -0.42 -2.65
C GLU A 431 -48.05 0.67 -2.03
N ILE A 432 -46.87 0.36 -1.48
CA ILE A 432 -46.21 1.27 -0.53
C ILE A 432 -45.54 2.48 -1.21
N THR A 433 -44.95 2.32 -2.39
CA THR A 433 -44.23 3.40 -3.10
C THR A 433 -44.97 3.96 -4.31
N GLY A 434 -46.22 3.53 -4.50
CA GLY A 434 -47.02 3.78 -5.69
C GLY A 434 -46.75 2.76 -6.80
N PRO A 435 -47.76 2.42 -7.62
CA PRO A 435 -47.59 1.45 -8.70
C PRO A 435 -46.50 1.89 -9.69
N PRO A 436 -45.60 0.98 -10.14
CA PRO A 436 -44.59 1.26 -11.16
C PRO A 436 -45.12 2.04 -12.36
N LEU A 437 -46.30 1.66 -12.87
CA LEU A 437 -46.93 2.34 -14.00
C LEU A 437 -47.22 3.81 -13.71
N TRP A 438 -47.80 4.11 -12.54
CA TRP A 438 -48.08 5.50 -12.17
C TRP A 438 -46.77 6.31 -12.06
N THR A 439 -45.73 5.73 -11.46
CA THR A 439 -44.42 6.39 -11.34
C THR A 439 -43.81 6.70 -12.71
N ALA A 440 -43.90 5.78 -13.68
CA ALA A 440 -43.46 6.00 -15.05
C ALA A 440 -44.23 7.14 -15.74
N VAL A 441 -45.56 7.18 -15.58
CA VAL A 441 -46.41 8.26 -16.10
C VAL A 441 -46.06 9.60 -15.45
N ARG A 442 -45.89 9.64 -14.12
CA ARG A 442 -45.48 10.85 -13.38
C ARG A 442 -44.13 11.38 -13.85
N ASN A 443 -43.20 10.49 -14.17
CA ASN A 443 -41.89 10.84 -14.73
C ASN A 443 -41.97 11.25 -16.22
N ASN A 444 -43.13 11.14 -16.85
CA ASN A 444 -43.35 11.40 -18.28
C ASN A 444 -42.48 10.49 -19.18
N ASP A 445 -42.19 9.27 -18.74
CA ASP A 445 -41.31 8.30 -19.40
C ASP A 445 -42.14 7.35 -20.29
N LEU A 446 -42.41 7.78 -21.52
CA LEU A 446 -43.20 7.00 -22.49
C LEU A 446 -42.60 5.58 -22.75
N PRO A 447 -41.28 5.41 -22.99
CA PRO A 447 -40.70 4.08 -23.13
C PRO A 447 -40.95 3.15 -21.94
N MET A 448 -40.83 3.66 -20.70
CA MET A 448 -41.12 2.86 -19.51
C MET A 448 -42.61 2.52 -19.39
N VAL A 449 -43.49 3.47 -19.72
CA VAL A 449 -44.94 3.22 -19.78
C VAL A 449 -45.24 2.11 -20.80
N GLU A 450 -44.68 2.19 -22.00
CA GLU A 450 -44.87 1.15 -23.03
C GLU A 450 -44.35 -0.22 -22.57
N LEU A 451 -43.20 -0.25 -21.89
CA LEU A 451 -42.62 -1.47 -21.33
C LEU A 451 -43.53 -2.10 -20.25
N LEU A 452 -43.99 -1.30 -19.30
CA LEU A 452 -44.87 -1.77 -18.23
C LEU A 452 -46.22 -2.22 -18.77
N LEU A 453 -46.84 -1.46 -19.68
CA LEU A 453 -48.11 -1.84 -20.28
C LEU A 453 -48.02 -3.09 -21.18
N ALA A 454 -46.84 -3.42 -21.70
CA ALA A 454 -46.60 -4.65 -22.42
C ALA A 454 -46.42 -5.88 -21.49
N THR A 455 -46.30 -5.66 -20.18
CA THR A 455 -46.12 -6.73 -19.18
C THR A 455 -47.48 -7.22 -18.66
N GLU A 456 -47.71 -8.53 -18.72
CA GLU A 456 -48.94 -9.14 -18.21
C GLU A 456 -49.08 -8.94 -16.69
N GLY A 457 -50.29 -8.61 -16.23
CA GLY A 457 -50.59 -8.42 -14.81
C GLY A 457 -50.38 -6.99 -14.28
N VAL A 458 -49.87 -6.05 -15.08
CA VAL A 458 -49.85 -4.62 -14.72
C VAL A 458 -51.29 -4.08 -14.69
N ASN A 459 -51.68 -3.48 -13.56
CA ASN A 459 -52.97 -2.83 -13.40
C ASN A 459 -52.91 -1.39 -13.96
N PRO A 460 -53.57 -1.10 -15.11
CA PRO A 460 -53.56 0.24 -15.71
C PRO A 460 -54.27 1.30 -14.85
N ASN A 461 -55.06 0.86 -13.87
CA ASN A 461 -55.88 1.72 -13.01
C ASN A 461 -55.28 1.89 -11.61
N GLY A 462 -54.09 1.33 -11.35
CA GLY A 462 -53.43 1.38 -10.05
C GLY A 462 -53.18 2.82 -9.59
N ILE A 463 -53.84 3.23 -8.51
CA ILE A 463 -53.72 4.59 -7.96
C ILE A 463 -52.44 4.77 -7.18
N SER A 464 -51.85 5.96 -7.28
CA SER A 464 -50.80 6.39 -6.34
C SER A 464 -51.33 6.41 -4.92
N ASN A 465 -50.69 5.74 -3.97
CA ASN A 465 -51.14 5.82 -2.58
C ASN A 465 -50.77 7.15 -1.90
N VAL A 466 -49.73 7.83 -2.38
CA VAL A 466 -49.32 9.15 -1.85
C VAL A 466 -50.28 10.25 -2.29
N LEU A 467 -50.65 10.27 -3.58
CA LEU A 467 -51.46 11.35 -4.16
C LEU A 467 -52.91 10.94 -4.46
N ARG A 468 -53.24 9.65 -4.40
CA ARG A 468 -54.55 9.09 -4.81
C ARG A 468 -54.93 9.45 -6.24
N ILE A 469 -53.93 9.50 -7.13
CA ILE A 469 -54.08 9.86 -8.54
C ILE A 469 -53.98 8.61 -9.39
N HIS A 470 -54.91 8.47 -10.35
CA HIS A 470 -54.87 7.44 -11.38
C HIS A 470 -53.80 7.77 -12.45
N PRO A 471 -53.15 6.77 -13.08
CA PRO A 471 -52.18 7.00 -14.15
C PRO A 471 -52.77 7.84 -15.29
N LEU A 472 -54.03 7.59 -15.67
CA LEU A 472 -54.70 8.37 -16.70
C LEU A 472 -54.89 9.85 -16.32
N SER A 473 -55.28 10.14 -15.07
CA SER A 473 -55.40 11.52 -14.57
C SER A 473 -54.05 12.23 -14.54
N GLU A 474 -52.99 11.52 -14.12
CA GLU A 474 -51.63 12.06 -14.12
C GLU A 474 -51.22 12.46 -15.56
N ALA A 475 -51.38 11.57 -16.54
CA ALA A 475 -51.05 11.83 -17.94
C ALA A 475 -51.87 12.99 -18.54
N ILE A 476 -53.15 13.11 -18.18
CA ILE A 476 -54.02 14.22 -18.56
C ILE A 476 -53.49 15.54 -17.99
N SER A 477 -53.15 15.57 -16.70
CA SER A 477 -52.67 16.79 -16.04
C SER A 477 -51.36 17.31 -16.64
N GLN A 478 -50.52 16.40 -17.15
CA GLN A 478 -49.30 16.71 -17.87
C GLN A 478 -49.55 17.15 -19.33
N GLY A 479 -50.75 16.89 -19.87
CA GLY A 479 -51.07 17.12 -21.27
C GLY A 479 -50.33 16.21 -22.26
N ASN A 480 -49.80 15.06 -21.81
CA ASN A 480 -49.09 14.13 -22.68
C ASN A 480 -50.07 13.25 -23.46
N VAL A 481 -50.33 13.63 -24.71
CA VAL A 481 -51.22 12.91 -25.63
C VAL A 481 -50.75 11.47 -25.88
N ASP A 482 -49.44 11.25 -26.02
CA ASP A 482 -48.89 9.93 -26.36
C ASP A 482 -49.11 8.92 -25.23
N ILE A 483 -48.84 9.32 -23.98
CA ILE A 483 -49.08 8.47 -22.80
C ILE A 483 -50.59 8.23 -22.62
N VAL A 484 -51.43 9.26 -22.78
CA VAL A 484 -52.89 9.09 -22.74
C VAL A 484 -53.34 8.09 -23.81
N GLU A 485 -52.85 8.21 -25.04
CA GLU A 485 -53.18 7.28 -26.12
C GLU A 485 -52.73 5.85 -25.78
N ARG A 486 -51.54 5.67 -25.18
CA ARG A 486 -51.06 4.34 -24.76
C ARG A 486 -51.91 3.72 -23.67
N LEU A 487 -52.24 4.47 -22.62
CA LEU A 487 -53.12 3.99 -21.54
C LEU A 487 -54.50 3.61 -22.09
N LEU A 488 -55.05 4.42 -22.98
CA LEU A 488 -56.37 4.19 -23.58
C LEU A 488 -56.42 2.99 -24.53
N ARG A 489 -55.29 2.51 -25.06
CA ARG A 489 -55.26 1.28 -25.87
C ARG A 489 -55.53 0.03 -25.06
N ILE A 490 -55.27 0.05 -23.75
CA ILE A 490 -55.59 -1.06 -22.86
C ILE A 490 -57.11 -1.21 -22.75
N GLU A 491 -57.60 -2.45 -22.75
CA GLU A 491 -59.04 -2.74 -22.74
C GLU A 491 -59.67 -2.39 -21.38
N ASP A 492 -59.02 -2.79 -20.29
CA ASP A 492 -59.53 -2.64 -18.92
C ASP A 492 -59.24 -1.28 -18.27
N VAL A 493 -58.80 -0.28 -19.03
CA VAL A 493 -58.55 1.06 -18.49
C VAL A 493 -59.86 1.76 -18.13
N ASN A 494 -60.00 2.16 -16.87
CA ASN A 494 -61.16 2.88 -16.40
C ASN A 494 -61.04 4.37 -16.79
N VAL A 495 -61.96 4.85 -17.62
CA VAL A 495 -62.07 6.27 -18.01
C VAL A 495 -63.16 7.03 -17.25
N ASN A 496 -63.88 6.35 -16.37
CA ASN A 496 -65.08 6.82 -15.68
C ASN A 496 -64.93 6.63 -14.16
N TYR A 497 -64.17 7.53 -13.53
CA TYR A 497 -63.98 7.62 -12.09
C TYR A 497 -63.98 9.08 -11.66
N PHE A 498 -64.09 9.34 -10.35
CA PHE A 498 -63.88 10.68 -9.80
C PHE A 498 -62.46 10.80 -9.26
N ASP A 499 -61.73 11.82 -9.70
CA ASP A 499 -60.45 12.17 -9.09
C ASP A 499 -60.64 12.83 -7.71
N ILE A 500 -59.54 13.19 -7.05
CA ILE A 500 -59.56 13.86 -5.74
C ILE A 500 -60.29 15.22 -5.74
N GLY A 501 -60.43 15.85 -6.91
CA GLY A 501 -61.19 17.08 -7.09
C GLY A 501 -62.67 16.85 -7.36
N GLY A 502 -63.11 15.59 -7.45
CA GLY A 502 -64.48 15.24 -7.79
C GLY A 502 -64.79 15.40 -9.28
N TYR A 503 -63.78 15.42 -10.15
CA TYR A 503 -63.94 15.52 -11.59
C TYR A 503 -63.72 14.17 -12.28
N THR A 504 -64.47 13.93 -13.33
CA THR A 504 -64.19 12.82 -14.26
C THR A 504 -62.97 13.15 -15.13
N PRO A 505 -62.24 12.15 -15.69
CA PRO A 505 -61.14 12.41 -16.61
C PRO A 505 -61.52 13.37 -17.75
N LEU A 506 -62.74 13.24 -18.29
CA LEU A 506 -63.26 14.13 -19.33
C LEU A 506 -63.42 15.57 -18.85
N GLU A 507 -63.90 15.79 -17.63
CA GLU A 507 -64.02 17.12 -17.02
C GLU A 507 -62.65 17.71 -16.68
N SER A 508 -61.71 16.90 -16.17
CA SER A 508 -60.35 17.34 -15.87
C SER A 508 -59.65 17.87 -17.12
N VAL A 509 -59.80 17.21 -18.27
CA VAL A 509 -59.30 17.73 -19.57
C VAL A 509 -59.94 19.07 -19.95
N MET A 510 -61.25 19.22 -19.73
CA MET A 510 -61.96 20.45 -20.07
C MET A 510 -61.48 21.64 -19.24
N LEU A 511 -61.11 21.40 -17.98
CA LEU A 511 -60.64 22.41 -17.03
C LEU A 511 -59.15 22.72 -17.15
N GLN A 512 -58.31 21.71 -17.35
CA GLN A 512 -56.86 21.82 -17.22
C GLN A 512 -56.12 22.10 -18.53
N LEU A 513 -56.64 21.65 -19.67
CA LEU A 513 -55.95 21.72 -20.95
C LEU A 513 -56.54 22.77 -21.90
N SER A 514 -55.76 23.18 -22.90
CA SER A 514 -56.19 24.15 -23.93
C SER A 514 -55.63 23.80 -25.31
N GLY A 515 -56.16 24.43 -26.37
CA GLY A 515 -55.70 24.24 -27.74
C GLY A 515 -55.93 22.82 -28.29
N ASP A 516 -55.05 22.42 -29.21
CA ASP A 516 -55.16 21.16 -29.97
C ASP A 516 -55.00 19.92 -29.07
N VAL A 517 -54.15 20.00 -28.04
CA VAL A 517 -53.95 18.93 -27.05
C VAL A 517 -55.26 18.57 -26.35
N LYS A 518 -56.04 19.59 -25.92
CA LYS A 518 -57.37 19.38 -25.34
C LYS A 518 -58.30 18.69 -26.32
N GLN A 519 -58.37 19.16 -27.56
CA GLN A 519 -59.26 18.59 -28.57
C GLN A 519 -58.93 17.10 -28.79
N ARG A 520 -57.65 16.77 -28.91
CA ARG A 520 -57.19 15.41 -29.15
C ARG A 520 -57.48 14.47 -27.98
N ILE A 521 -57.22 14.89 -26.75
CA ILE A 521 -57.49 14.04 -25.58
C ILE A 521 -59.00 13.86 -25.36
N VAL A 522 -59.82 14.88 -25.59
CA VAL A 522 -61.29 14.75 -25.53
C VAL A 522 -61.79 13.74 -26.56
N GLU A 523 -61.27 13.77 -27.78
CA GLU A 523 -61.61 12.80 -28.83
C GLU A 523 -61.26 11.37 -28.36
N LEU A 524 -60.02 11.15 -27.90
CA LEU A 524 -59.56 9.84 -27.42
C LEU A 524 -60.44 9.31 -26.27
N LEU A 525 -60.71 10.13 -25.24
CA LEU A 525 -61.57 9.74 -24.12
C LEU A 525 -63.00 9.43 -24.56
N SER A 526 -63.56 10.24 -25.47
CA SER A 526 -64.92 10.02 -25.99
C SER A 526 -65.03 8.71 -26.76
N THR A 527 -64.00 8.33 -27.53
CA THR A 527 -63.98 7.03 -28.24
C THR A 527 -63.95 5.83 -27.29
N LYS A 528 -63.44 6.02 -26.06
CA LYS A 528 -63.40 5.01 -24.99
C LYS A 528 -64.60 5.05 -24.05
N GLY A 529 -65.61 5.88 -24.34
CA GLY A 529 -66.85 5.96 -23.57
C GLY A 529 -66.73 6.75 -22.27
N ALA A 530 -65.81 7.72 -22.20
CA ALA A 530 -65.74 8.65 -21.07
C ALA A 530 -66.99 9.55 -21.04
N VAL A 531 -67.64 9.65 -19.87
CA VAL A 531 -68.84 10.47 -19.65
C VAL A 531 -68.56 11.62 -18.67
N ARG A 532 -69.47 12.59 -18.59
CA ARG A 532 -69.41 13.67 -17.58
C ARG A 532 -69.91 13.17 -16.22
N GLY A 533 -69.58 13.89 -15.14
CA GLY A 533 -69.91 13.48 -13.77
C GLY A 533 -71.41 13.26 -13.52
N GLN A 534 -72.29 14.12 -14.05
CA GLN A 534 -73.75 13.95 -13.92
C GLN A 534 -74.25 12.66 -14.59
N GLU A 535 -73.67 12.32 -15.73
CA GLU A 535 -74.02 11.12 -16.48
C GLU A 535 -73.47 9.88 -15.76
N LEU A 536 -72.24 9.93 -15.24
CA LEU A 536 -71.67 8.86 -14.42
C LEU A 536 -72.49 8.58 -13.15
N LEU A 537 -72.95 9.62 -12.44
CA LEU A 537 -73.80 9.47 -11.26
C LEU A 537 -75.12 8.78 -11.60
N SER A 538 -75.78 9.19 -12.69
CA SER A 538 -77.04 8.58 -13.11
C SER A 538 -76.88 7.13 -13.60
N LEU A 539 -75.73 6.79 -14.21
CA LEU A 539 -75.39 5.41 -14.56
C LEU A 539 -75.15 4.53 -13.33
N ASN A 540 -74.50 5.06 -12.29
CA ASN A 540 -74.27 4.32 -11.04
C ASN A 540 -75.59 4.08 -10.29
N GLU A 541 -76.47 5.08 -10.20
CA GLU A 541 -77.81 4.95 -9.62
C GLU A 541 -78.66 3.88 -10.32
N GLN A 542 -78.51 3.72 -11.63
CA GLN A 542 -79.20 2.67 -12.40
C GLN A 542 -78.61 1.27 -12.21
N ARG A 543 -77.32 1.17 -11.86
CA ARG A 543 -76.63 -0.11 -11.62
C ARG A 543 -76.75 -0.62 -10.19
N GLY A 544 -77.11 0.26 -9.24
CA GLY A 544 -77.31 -0.10 -7.84
C GLY A 544 -76.01 -0.23 -7.03
N ASP A 545 -74.91 0.34 -7.52
CA ASP A 545 -73.59 0.40 -6.88
C ASP A 545 -73.40 1.68 -6.04
#